data_AF-A0A3D5T247-F1
#
_entry.id   AF-A0A3D5T247-F1
#
_cell.length_a   1.000
_cell.length_b   1.000
_cell.length_c   1.000
_cell.angle_alpha   90.00
_cell.angle_beta   90.00
_cell.angle_gamma   90.00
#
_symmetry.space_group_name_H-M   'P 1'
#
loop_
_entity.id
_entity.type
_entity.pdbx_description
1 polymer ?
#
loop_
_entity_poly.entity_id
_entity_poly.type
_entity_poly.pdbx_seq_one_letter_code
_entity_poly.pdbx_strand_id
1 'polypeptide(L)'
;GLFAPGGSAPFDENRLRAYNVAPDALLLNFGTLRFDFAPARDTVGVRFEPQPEDFALSNRLSLSQAPCGEWKDGVRIERGESAAGTNEVVLSGTYPAACGEKTWNLAVLDSPQLVFGIFRSLWRELGGSFAGRLREAPVPEGARLLAETESPPLAQIIRDINKWSNNVMARQLYLTLGAQAGARPAREADAEAALRAWLARRNLDFPELAIENGAGLSRRARLSAASTARLMQVAWSGALMPEFVASLPLTAVDGTMRKRLKDSAGRAHVKTGTLDGVKTVAGYVLGRSGRRWIVVFFIRHADGPAARAAQDALIEWVQRQ
;
A
#
# COMPACT_ATOMS: atom_id res chain seq x y z
N GLY A 1 -16.35 -13.81 -5.76
CA GLY A 1 -15.41 -13.80 -4.62
C GLY A 1 -15.95 -12.94 -3.49
N LEU A 2 -15.14 -12.68 -2.47
CA LEU A 2 -15.50 -11.74 -1.38
C LEU A 2 -15.59 -10.29 -1.89
N PHE A 3 -14.70 -9.91 -2.81
CA PHE A 3 -14.66 -8.60 -3.45
C PHE A 3 -15.09 -8.68 -4.91
N ALA A 4 -15.59 -7.58 -5.44
CA ALA A 4 -15.94 -7.47 -6.84
C ALA A 4 -14.64 -7.35 -7.68
N PRO A 5 -14.54 -8.04 -8.82
CA PRO A 5 -13.42 -7.85 -9.73
C PRO A 5 -13.36 -6.40 -10.21
N GLY A 6 -12.15 -5.84 -10.30
CA GLY A 6 -11.94 -4.46 -10.73
C GLY A 6 -12.35 -3.44 -9.66
N GLY A 7 -11.38 -2.97 -8.87
CA GLY A 7 -11.55 -1.79 -8.01
C GLY A 7 -11.51 -0.49 -8.81
N SER A 8 -11.47 0.67 -8.13
CA SER A 8 -11.23 1.97 -8.79
C SER A 8 -10.05 1.89 -9.76
N ALA A 9 -10.17 2.60 -10.89
CA ALA A 9 -9.08 2.75 -11.86
C ALA A 9 -7.74 3.12 -11.17
N PRO A 10 -6.59 2.77 -11.79
CA PRO A 10 -5.28 3.18 -11.30
C PRO A 10 -5.25 4.67 -10.96
N PHE A 11 -4.54 5.03 -9.90
CA PHE A 11 -4.44 6.43 -9.48
C PHE A 11 -3.77 7.31 -10.54
N ASP A 12 -2.79 6.73 -11.24
CA ASP A 12 -2.01 7.35 -12.28
C ASP A 12 -1.74 6.34 -13.42
N GLU A 13 -0.98 6.77 -14.43
CA GLU A 13 -0.64 5.93 -15.58
C GLU A 13 0.36 4.81 -15.24
N ASN A 14 0.94 4.82 -14.03
CA ASN A 14 1.96 3.87 -13.60
C ASN A 14 1.34 2.56 -13.09
N ARG A 15 0.62 1.84 -13.96
CA ARG A 15 -0.17 0.65 -13.62
C ARG A 15 0.60 -0.47 -12.92
N LEU A 16 1.91 -0.59 -13.19
CA LEU A 16 2.75 -1.64 -12.61
C LEU A 16 3.27 -1.32 -11.19
N ARG A 17 2.95 -0.15 -10.65
CA ARG A 17 3.40 0.24 -9.31
C ARG A 17 2.61 -0.52 -8.26
N ALA A 18 3.33 -0.99 -7.22
CA ALA A 18 2.73 -1.68 -6.08
C ALA A 18 1.54 -0.93 -5.44
N TYR A 19 1.57 0.41 -5.43
CA TYR A 19 0.48 1.21 -4.85
C TYR A 19 -0.80 1.24 -5.70
N ASN A 20 -0.74 0.82 -6.97
CA ASN A 20 -1.87 0.75 -7.90
C ASN A 20 -2.50 -0.64 -7.98
N VAL A 21 -1.93 -1.65 -7.32
CA VAL A 21 -2.49 -3.00 -7.30
C VAL A 21 -3.93 -2.95 -6.84
N ALA A 22 -4.81 -3.62 -7.59
CA ALA A 22 -6.21 -3.75 -7.23
C ALA A 22 -6.35 -4.69 -6.01
N PRO A 23 -7.27 -4.39 -5.07
CA PRO A 23 -7.56 -5.33 -3.99
C PRO A 23 -8.13 -6.63 -4.56
N ASP A 24 -7.76 -7.75 -3.95
CA ASP A 24 -8.24 -9.08 -4.30
C ASP A 24 -8.44 -9.90 -3.02
N ALA A 25 -9.52 -10.68 -2.98
CA ALA A 25 -9.84 -11.53 -1.84
C ALA A 25 -8.76 -12.61 -1.61
N LEU A 26 -8.03 -12.98 -2.67
CA LEU A 26 -6.89 -13.87 -2.63
C LEU A 26 -5.68 -13.13 -3.24
N LEU A 27 -4.97 -12.38 -2.41
CA LEU A 27 -3.81 -11.58 -2.80
C LEU A 27 -2.56 -12.06 -2.05
N LEU A 28 -1.50 -12.39 -2.79
CA LEU A 28 -0.19 -12.72 -2.22
C LEU A 28 0.82 -11.62 -2.50
N ASN A 29 1.68 -11.35 -1.52
CA ASN A 29 2.81 -10.41 -1.63
C ASN A 29 2.45 -9.05 -2.26
N PHE A 30 1.28 -8.51 -1.87
CA PHE A 30 0.71 -7.26 -2.40
C PHE A 30 0.49 -7.27 -3.92
N GLY A 31 0.38 -8.44 -4.56
CA GLY A 31 0.26 -8.58 -6.01
C GLY A 31 1.54 -8.21 -6.76
N THR A 32 2.70 -8.31 -6.11
CA THR A 32 3.97 -7.86 -6.69
C THR A 32 5.06 -8.91 -6.62
N LEU A 33 5.99 -8.81 -7.57
CA LEU A 33 7.31 -9.44 -7.51
C LEU A 33 8.34 -8.36 -7.16
N ARG A 34 9.28 -8.70 -6.29
CA ARG A 34 10.44 -7.87 -5.99
C ARG A 34 11.52 -8.14 -7.04
N PHE A 35 11.94 -7.11 -7.76
CA PHE A 35 13.08 -7.19 -8.68
C PHE A 35 14.30 -6.52 -8.05
N ASP A 36 15.43 -7.23 -8.03
CA ASP A 36 16.72 -6.72 -7.57
C ASP A 36 17.65 -6.53 -8.77
N PHE A 37 18.11 -5.30 -8.95
CA PHE A 37 18.98 -4.84 -10.04
C PHE A 37 20.38 -4.63 -9.49
N ALA A 38 21.39 -5.19 -10.16
CA ALA A 38 22.78 -5.05 -9.77
C ALA A 38 23.67 -4.87 -11.00
N PRO A 39 24.55 -3.85 -11.05
CA PRO A 39 25.58 -3.78 -12.07
C PRO A 39 26.47 -5.04 -12.05
N ALA A 40 26.64 -5.66 -13.22
CA ALA A 40 27.66 -6.67 -13.48
C ALA A 40 28.73 -6.06 -14.41
N ARG A 41 29.76 -6.82 -14.82
CA ARG A 41 30.89 -6.24 -15.60
C ARG A 41 30.43 -5.43 -16.82
N ASP A 42 29.63 -6.02 -17.69
CA ASP A 42 29.16 -5.40 -18.95
C ASP A 42 27.64 -5.42 -19.12
N THR A 43 26.90 -5.72 -18.05
CA THR A 43 25.42 -5.87 -18.09
C THR A 43 24.80 -5.52 -16.74
N VAL A 44 23.47 -5.52 -16.69
CA VAL A 44 22.70 -5.38 -15.45
C VAL A 44 22.20 -6.77 -15.08
N GLY A 45 22.61 -7.31 -13.94
CA GLY A 45 21.99 -8.50 -13.38
C GLY A 45 20.62 -8.12 -12.82
N VAL A 46 19.58 -8.89 -13.17
CA VAL A 46 18.24 -8.73 -12.59
C VAL A 46 17.78 -10.08 -12.05
N ARG A 47 17.42 -10.10 -10.77
CA ARG A 47 16.79 -11.25 -10.11
C ARG A 47 15.41 -10.83 -9.63
N PHE A 48 14.51 -11.79 -9.44
CA PHE A 48 13.22 -11.51 -8.85
C PHE A 48 12.76 -12.60 -7.91
N GLU A 49 11.98 -12.18 -6.92
CA GLU A 49 11.40 -13.05 -5.90
C GLU A 49 9.98 -12.59 -5.54
N PRO A 50 9.06 -13.51 -5.24
CA PRO A 50 9.22 -14.97 -5.37
C PRO A 50 9.31 -15.44 -6.84
N GLN A 51 9.67 -16.72 -7.09
CA GLN A 51 9.81 -17.29 -8.45
C GLN A 51 8.59 -18.17 -8.82
N PRO A 52 7.54 -17.60 -9.44
CA PRO A 52 6.42 -18.40 -9.96
C PRO A 52 6.84 -19.24 -11.17
N GLU A 53 6.31 -20.46 -11.27
CA GLU A 53 6.72 -21.43 -12.31
C GLU A 53 6.37 -20.97 -13.74
N ASP A 54 5.27 -20.23 -13.92
CA ASP A 54 4.76 -19.78 -15.23
C ASP A 54 5.09 -18.30 -15.54
N PHE A 55 6.30 -17.87 -15.19
CA PHE A 55 6.77 -16.50 -15.39
C PHE A 55 8.20 -16.42 -15.91
N ALA A 56 8.42 -15.62 -16.95
CA ALA A 56 9.71 -15.38 -17.57
C ALA A 56 10.16 -13.93 -17.44
N LEU A 57 11.47 -13.72 -17.36
CA LEU A 57 12.12 -12.42 -17.41
C LEU A 57 13.07 -12.36 -18.62
N SER A 58 12.80 -11.46 -19.56
CA SER A 58 13.73 -11.08 -20.62
C SER A 58 14.46 -9.81 -20.21
N ASN A 59 15.71 -9.94 -19.77
CA ASN A 59 16.53 -8.80 -19.39
C ASN A 59 17.38 -8.32 -20.57
N ARG A 60 17.07 -7.13 -21.08
CA ARG A 60 17.74 -6.45 -22.20
C ARG A 60 18.29 -5.08 -21.79
N LEU A 61 18.59 -4.91 -20.50
CA LEU A 61 19.16 -3.68 -19.98
C LEU A 61 20.65 -3.57 -20.30
N SER A 62 21.09 -2.35 -20.60
CA SER A 62 22.51 -2.01 -20.72
C SER A 62 22.97 -1.10 -19.59
N LEU A 63 24.25 -1.18 -19.25
CA LEU A 63 24.85 -0.25 -18.28
C LEU A 63 25.13 1.10 -18.92
N SER A 64 24.96 2.16 -18.13
CA SER A 64 25.41 3.51 -18.48
C SER A 64 26.35 4.07 -17.41
N GLN A 65 27.22 5.00 -17.82
CA GLN A 65 28.15 5.71 -16.93
C GLN A 65 27.58 7.01 -16.36
N ALA A 66 26.26 7.23 -16.51
CA ALA A 66 25.60 8.39 -15.93
C ALA A 66 25.67 8.36 -14.38
N PRO A 67 25.62 9.53 -13.71
CA PRO A 67 25.42 9.57 -12.27
C PRO A 67 24.12 8.86 -11.86
N CYS A 68 24.05 8.36 -10.63
CA CYS A 68 22.80 7.81 -10.14
C CYS A 68 21.78 8.93 -9.91
N GLY A 69 20.76 8.98 -10.75
CA GLY A 69 19.56 9.82 -10.60
C GLY A 69 18.31 8.98 -10.39
N GLU A 70 17.19 9.41 -10.99
CA GLU A 70 15.95 8.61 -11.09
C GLU A 70 16.13 7.47 -12.08
N TRP A 71 16.88 6.43 -11.67
CA TRP A 71 17.27 5.30 -12.52
C TRP A 71 16.10 4.55 -13.16
N LYS A 72 14.91 4.63 -12.56
CA LYS A 72 13.71 3.96 -13.05
C LYS A 72 13.23 4.55 -14.37
N ASP A 73 13.56 5.80 -14.66
CA ASP A 73 13.17 6.47 -15.92
C ASP A 73 13.94 5.90 -17.12
N GLY A 74 15.12 5.33 -16.87
CA GLY A 74 15.91 4.61 -17.88
C GLY A 74 15.44 3.18 -18.14
N VAL A 75 14.56 2.62 -17.31
CA VAL A 75 14.10 1.23 -17.39
C VAL A 75 12.68 1.18 -17.94
N ARG A 76 12.54 0.62 -19.14
CA ARG A 76 11.25 0.31 -19.76
C ARG A 76 10.81 -1.10 -19.37
N ILE A 77 9.52 -1.25 -19.07
CA ILE A 77 8.91 -2.51 -18.67
C ILE A 77 7.77 -2.82 -19.62
N GLU A 78 7.85 -3.96 -20.30
CA GLU A 78 6.80 -4.45 -21.19
C GLU A 78 6.33 -5.82 -20.71
N ARG A 79 5.01 -6.01 -20.66
CA ARG A 79 4.40 -7.32 -20.38
C ARG A 79 4.07 -7.99 -21.71
N GLY A 80 4.34 -9.28 -21.81
CA GLY A 80 4.07 -10.08 -22.99
C GLY A 80 3.95 -11.55 -22.65
N GLU A 81 4.15 -12.37 -23.65
CA GLU A 81 4.12 -13.82 -23.56
C GLU A 81 5.42 -14.36 -24.16
N SER A 82 6.05 -15.29 -23.46
CA SER A 82 7.28 -15.93 -23.92
C SER A 82 7.00 -16.88 -25.09
N ALA A 83 8.05 -17.32 -25.79
CA ALA A 83 7.93 -18.36 -26.83
C ALA A 83 7.33 -19.69 -26.30
N ALA A 84 7.37 -19.92 -25.00
CA ALA A 84 6.80 -21.10 -24.34
C ALA A 84 5.33 -20.90 -23.90
N GLY A 85 4.72 -19.75 -24.21
CA GLY A 85 3.34 -19.44 -23.83
C GLY A 85 3.16 -19.05 -22.36
N THR A 86 4.23 -18.62 -21.69
CA THR A 86 4.20 -18.18 -20.29
C THR A 86 4.20 -16.66 -20.19
N ASN A 87 3.67 -16.09 -19.11
CA ASN A 87 3.71 -14.64 -18.89
C ASN A 87 5.17 -14.18 -18.85
N GLU A 88 5.49 -13.12 -19.60
CA GLU A 88 6.85 -12.59 -19.68
C GLU A 88 6.87 -11.10 -19.33
N VAL A 89 7.94 -10.69 -18.65
CA VAL A 89 8.33 -9.28 -18.54
C VAL A 89 9.62 -9.06 -19.30
N VAL A 90 9.62 -8.06 -20.17
CA VAL A 90 10.81 -7.55 -20.85
C VAL A 90 11.26 -6.27 -20.16
N LEU A 91 12.50 -6.27 -19.66
CA LEU A 91 13.17 -5.08 -19.15
C LEU A 91 14.15 -4.58 -20.20
N SER A 92 14.03 -3.32 -20.63
CA SER A 92 14.91 -2.72 -21.64
C SER A 92 15.27 -1.28 -21.27
N GLY A 93 16.28 -0.73 -21.97
CA GLY A 93 16.80 0.61 -21.70
C GLY A 93 18.13 0.57 -20.96
N THR A 94 18.38 1.58 -20.12
CA THR A 94 19.68 1.82 -19.48
C THR A 94 19.58 1.85 -17.96
N TYR A 95 20.63 1.35 -17.30
CA TYR A 95 20.79 1.41 -15.84
C TYR A 95 22.13 2.06 -15.48
N PRO A 96 22.16 3.16 -14.69
CA PRO A 96 23.40 3.79 -14.28
C PRO A 96 24.23 2.89 -13.34
N ALA A 97 25.46 2.57 -13.71
CA ALA A 97 26.36 1.75 -12.87
C ALA A 97 26.58 2.38 -11.48
N ALA A 98 26.63 3.72 -11.43
CA ALA A 98 26.75 4.49 -10.19
C ALA A 98 25.60 4.28 -9.19
N CYS A 99 24.47 3.69 -9.61
CA CYS A 99 23.39 3.37 -8.68
C CYS A 99 23.68 2.20 -7.76
N GLY A 100 24.62 1.32 -8.10
CA GLY A 100 24.85 0.08 -7.37
C GLY A 100 23.60 -0.79 -7.34
N GLU A 101 23.40 -1.55 -6.26
CA GLU A 101 22.22 -2.41 -6.12
C GLU A 101 20.95 -1.60 -5.79
N LYS A 102 19.84 -1.95 -6.45
CA LYS A 102 18.52 -1.36 -6.22
C LYS A 102 17.43 -2.41 -6.27
N THR A 103 16.35 -2.12 -5.57
CA THR A 103 15.15 -2.97 -5.52
C THR A 103 13.95 -2.22 -6.08
N TRP A 104 13.09 -2.93 -6.81
CA TRP A 104 11.81 -2.42 -7.29
C TRP A 104 10.73 -3.49 -7.26
N ASN A 105 9.67 -3.25 -6.48
CA ASN A 105 8.45 -4.09 -6.50
C ASN A 105 7.56 -3.70 -7.68
N LEU A 106 7.17 -4.69 -8.49
CA LEU A 106 6.39 -4.53 -9.71
C LEU A 106 5.19 -5.49 -9.74
N ALA A 107 4.03 -4.95 -10.10
CA ALA A 107 2.79 -5.69 -10.30
C ALA A 107 2.68 -6.15 -11.76
N VAL A 108 3.43 -7.20 -12.10
CA VAL A 108 3.59 -7.67 -13.48
C VAL A 108 2.67 -8.82 -13.86
N LEU A 109 2.09 -9.49 -12.86
CA LEU A 109 1.11 -10.55 -12.99
C LEU A 109 -0.19 -10.11 -12.32
N ASP A 110 -1.32 -10.58 -12.84
CA ASP A 110 -2.60 -10.44 -12.15
C ASP A 110 -2.65 -11.39 -10.94
N SER A 111 -3.46 -11.07 -9.92
CA SER A 111 -3.47 -11.82 -8.65
C SER A 111 -3.66 -13.33 -8.82
N PRO A 112 -4.64 -13.82 -9.63
CA PRO A 112 -4.81 -15.26 -9.83
C PRO A 112 -3.60 -15.94 -10.45
N GLN A 113 -2.91 -15.27 -11.39
CA GLN A 113 -1.71 -15.81 -12.05
C GLN A 113 -0.54 -15.91 -11.07
N LEU A 114 -0.31 -14.86 -10.27
CA LEU A 114 0.74 -14.85 -9.25
C LEU A 114 0.49 -15.96 -8.21
N VAL A 115 -0.73 -16.05 -7.69
CA VAL A 115 -1.10 -17.07 -6.70
C VAL A 115 -0.89 -18.47 -7.24
N PHE A 116 -1.37 -18.74 -8.45
CA PHE A 116 -1.23 -20.04 -9.09
C PHE A 116 0.24 -20.40 -9.34
N GLY A 117 1.03 -19.47 -9.88
CA GLY A 117 2.45 -19.71 -10.17
C GLY A 117 3.27 -20.00 -8.91
N ILE A 118 2.97 -19.31 -7.80
CA ILE A 118 3.62 -19.57 -6.50
C ILE A 118 3.15 -20.87 -5.88
N PHE A 119 1.84 -21.16 -5.91
CA PHE A 119 1.30 -22.43 -5.44
C PHE A 119 1.98 -23.61 -6.14
N ARG A 120 2.08 -23.55 -7.47
CA ARG A 120 2.74 -24.59 -8.26
C ARG A 120 4.21 -24.76 -7.90
N SER A 121 4.95 -23.64 -7.77
CA SER A 121 6.36 -23.64 -7.39
C SER A 121 6.56 -24.38 -6.06
N LEU A 122 5.81 -23.98 -5.02
CA LEU A 122 5.88 -24.60 -3.69
C LEU A 122 5.38 -26.05 -3.68
N TRP A 123 4.31 -26.36 -4.41
CA TRP A 123 3.77 -27.72 -4.48
C TRP A 123 4.77 -28.71 -5.08
N ARG A 124 5.48 -28.28 -6.14
CA ARG A 124 6.52 -29.07 -6.79
C ARG A 124 7.74 -29.26 -5.89
N GLU A 125 8.15 -28.23 -5.15
CA GLU A 125 9.22 -28.33 -4.14
C GLU A 125 8.89 -29.36 -3.04
N LEU A 126 7.61 -29.50 -2.70
CA LEU A 126 7.12 -30.52 -1.76
C LEU A 126 6.97 -31.91 -2.39
N GLY A 127 7.37 -32.11 -3.65
CA GLY A 127 7.27 -33.38 -4.38
C GLY A 127 5.91 -33.64 -5.04
N GLY A 128 5.01 -32.65 -5.01
CA GLY A 128 3.71 -32.71 -5.67
C GLY A 128 3.82 -32.52 -7.18
N SER A 129 2.81 -33.02 -7.92
CA SER A 129 2.62 -32.74 -9.34
C SER A 129 1.27 -32.08 -9.59
N PHE A 130 1.19 -31.26 -10.64
CA PHE A 130 -0.04 -30.56 -11.03
C PHE A 130 -0.15 -30.55 -12.55
N ALA A 131 -1.14 -31.27 -13.10
CA ALA A 131 -1.39 -31.36 -14.55
C ALA A 131 -2.58 -30.50 -15.01
N GLY A 132 -3.24 -29.82 -14.08
CA GLY A 132 -4.37 -28.94 -14.36
C GLY A 132 -3.95 -27.57 -14.88
N ARG A 133 -4.94 -26.72 -15.15
CA ARG A 133 -4.74 -25.30 -15.48
C ARG A 133 -5.46 -24.41 -14.47
N LEU A 134 -5.02 -23.15 -14.38
CA LEU A 134 -5.71 -22.13 -13.59
C LEU A 134 -7.14 -21.93 -14.10
N ARG A 135 -8.11 -21.94 -13.18
CA ARG A 135 -9.51 -21.58 -13.44
C ARG A 135 -10.09 -20.90 -12.22
N GLU A 136 -10.62 -19.70 -12.41
CA GLU A 136 -11.43 -19.02 -11.41
C GLU A 136 -12.87 -19.53 -11.47
N ALA A 137 -13.38 -20.04 -10.36
CA ALA A 137 -14.74 -20.55 -10.23
C ALA A 137 -15.21 -20.50 -8.78
N PRO A 138 -16.53 -20.48 -8.51
CA PRO A 138 -17.06 -20.73 -7.18
C PRO A 138 -16.60 -22.09 -6.64
N VAL A 139 -16.44 -22.19 -5.32
CA VAL A 139 -16.15 -23.46 -4.65
C VAL A 139 -17.31 -24.43 -4.89
N PRO A 140 -17.09 -25.64 -5.43
CA PRO A 140 -18.14 -26.61 -5.67
C PRO A 140 -18.82 -27.10 -4.38
N GLU A 141 -20.07 -27.53 -4.49
CA GLU A 141 -20.75 -28.24 -3.41
C GLU A 141 -20.01 -29.55 -3.08
N GLY A 142 -19.85 -29.86 -1.79
CA GLY A 142 -19.13 -31.05 -1.34
C GLY A 142 -17.59 -30.95 -1.36
N ALA A 143 -17.02 -29.77 -1.67
CA ALA A 143 -15.58 -29.56 -1.53
C ALA A 143 -15.11 -29.82 -0.08
N ARG A 144 -14.03 -30.58 0.08
CA ARG A 144 -13.42 -30.85 1.39
C ARG A 144 -12.38 -29.79 1.72
N LEU A 145 -12.50 -29.15 2.88
CA LEU A 145 -11.46 -28.28 3.41
C LEU A 145 -10.20 -29.09 3.72
N LEU A 146 -9.07 -28.72 3.11
CA LEU A 146 -7.78 -29.38 3.32
C LEU A 146 -6.90 -28.63 4.30
N ALA A 147 -6.90 -27.30 4.24
CA ALA A 147 -6.11 -26.43 5.08
C ALA A 147 -6.81 -25.07 5.22
N GLU A 148 -6.62 -24.46 6.38
CA GLU A 148 -7.05 -23.11 6.71
C GLU A 148 -5.90 -22.39 7.41
N THR A 149 -5.82 -21.08 7.21
CA THR A 149 -4.84 -20.23 7.89
C THR A 149 -5.53 -18.94 8.31
N GLU A 150 -5.22 -18.49 9.52
CA GLU A 150 -5.73 -17.22 10.05
C GLU A 150 -4.69 -16.13 9.88
N SER A 151 -5.15 -14.92 9.55
CA SER A 151 -4.27 -13.75 9.50
C SER A 151 -3.85 -13.32 10.91
N PRO A 152 -2.79 -12.50 11.03
CA PRO A 152 -2.55 -11.76 12.26
C PRO A 152 -3.77 -10.93 12.70
N PRO A 153 -3.86 -10.53 13.98
CA PRO A 153 -4.95 -9.71 14.47
C PRO A 153 -5.07 -8.37 13.73
N LEU A 154 -6.28 -7.83 13.64
CA LEU A 154 -6.56 -6.57 12.92
C LEU A 154 -5.71 -5.40 13.40
N ALA A 155 -5.39 -5.32 14.69
CA ALA A 155 -4.52 -4.26 15.23
C ALA A 155 -3.11 -4.26 14.60
N GLN A 156 -2.55 -5.45 14.34
CA GLN A 156 -1.26 -5.59 13.67
C GLN A 156 -1.37 -5.22 12.19
N ILE A 157 -2.44 -5.64 11.51
CA ILE A 157 -2.71 -5.26 10.11
C ILE A 157 -2.83 -3.73 9.99
N ILE A 158 -3.55 -3.07 10.89
CA ILE A 158 -3.71 -1.60 10.92
C ILE A 158 -2.36 -0.92 11.20
N ARG A 159 -1.52 -1.49 12.06
CA ARG A 159 -0.14 -1.01 12.26
C ARG A 159 0.65 -1.04 10.96
N ASP A 160 0.63 -2.14 10.22
CA ASP A 160 1.37 -2.22 8.96
C ASP A 160 0.82 -1.26 7.90
N ILE A 161 -0.51 -1.11 7.82
CA ILE A 161 -1.17 -0.09 6.99
C ILE A 161 -0.65 1.31 7.34
N ASN A 162 -0.67 1.69 8.61
CA ASN A 162 -0.41 3.05 9.03
C ASN A 162 1.08 3.41 9.02
N LYS A 163 1.95 2.50 9.50
CA LYS A 163 3.41 2.72 9.55
C LYS A 163 4.00 2.89 8.16
N TRP A 164 3.57 2.07 7.21
CA TRP A 164 4.12 2.05 5.85
C TRP A 164 3.24 2.76 4.82
N SER A 165 2.06 3.24 5.23
CA SER A 165 1.06 3.83 4.33
C SER A 165 0.70 2.88 3.18
N ASN A 166 0.42 1.62 3.51
CA ASN A 166 0.20 0.59 2.50
C ASN A 166 -1.21 0.71 1.88
N ASN A 167 -1.27 1.20 0.64
CA ASN A 167 -2.52 1.47 -0.06
C ASN A 167 -3.31 0.19 -0.34
N VAL A 168 -2.64 -0.89 -0.75
CA VAL A 168 -3.29 -2.16 -1.10
C VAL A 168 -3.99 -2.73 0.12
N MET A 169 -3.30 -2.76 1.26
CA MET A 169 -3.90 -3.21 2.52
C MET A 169 -5.05 -2.30 2.97
N ALA A 170 -4.93 -0.98 2.80
CA ALA A 170 -6.01 -0.05 3.13
C ALA A 170 -7.27 -0.30 2.27
N ARG A 171 -7.11 -0.56 0.97
CA ARG A 171 -8.21 -0.93 0.06
C ARG A 171 -8.85 -2.27 0.44
N GLN A 172 -8.05 -3.28 0.78
CA GLN A 172 -8.51 -4.59 1.28
C GLN A 172 -9.36 -4.42 2.54
N LEU A 173 -8.86 -3.64 3.52
CA LEU A 173 -9.59 -3.35 4.75
C LEU A 173 -10.89 -2.60 4.46
N TYR A 174 -10.85 -1.61 3.57
CA TYR A 174 -12.03 -0.84 3.17
C TYR A 174 -13.11 -1.74 2.58
N LEU A 175 -12.79 -2.55 1.57
CA LEU A 175 -13.76 -3.50 0.99
C LEU A 175 -14.26 -4.54 2.00
N THR A 176 -13.41 -4.96 2.93
CA THR A 176 -13.82 -5.83 4.04
C THR A 176 -14.93 -5.20 4.88
N LEU A 177 -14.95 -3.88 5.07
CA LEU A 177 -16.05 -3.20 5.79
C LEU A 177 -17.39 -3.39 5.07
N GLY A 178 -17.41 -3.25 3.73
CA GLY A 178 -18.60 -3.50 2.91
C GLY A 178 -19.02 -4.97 2.96
N ALA A 179 -18.06 -5.89 2.90
CA ALA A 179 -18.32 -7.32 2.98
C ALA A 179 -18.93 -7.73 4.33
N GLN A 180 -18.40 -7.20 5.44
CA GLN A 180 -18.92 -7.42 6.78
C GLN A 180 -20.30 -6.76 7.00
N ALA A 181 -20.66 -5.76 6.19
CA ALA A 181 -22.00 -5.20 6.15
C ALA A 181 -23.00 -6.03 5.30
N GLY A 182 -22.57 -7.16 4.73
CA GLY A 182 -23.42 -8.12 4.01
C GLY A 182 -23.26 -8.11 2.48
N ALA A 183 -22.42 -7.24 1.91
CA ALA A 183 -22.20 -7.21 0.47
C ALA A 183 -21.31 -8.38 0.00
N ARG A 184 -21.76 -9.15 -1.00
CA ARG A 184 -20.95 -10.23 -1.59
C ARG A 184 -21.30 -10.42 -3.08
N PRO A 185 -20.40 -10.06 -4.02
CA PRO A 185 -19.10 -9.43 -3.79
C PRO A 185 -19.23 -7.98 -3.31
N ALA A 186 -18.37 -7.56 -2.36
CA ALA A 186 -18.32 -6.17 -1.90
C ALA A 186 -17.63 -5.25 -2.91
N ARG A 187 -18.18 -4.05 -3.06
CA ARG A 187 -17.67 -2.93 -3.86
C ARG A 187 -17.30 -1.76 -2.97
N GLU A 188 -16.58 -0.80 -3.54
CA GLU A 188 -16.19 0.43 -2.86
C GLU A 188 -17.41 1.21 -2.29
N ALA A 189 -18.52 1.25 -3.02
CA ALA A 189 -19.77 1.88 -2.57
C ALA A 189 -20.37 1.19 -1.33
N ASP A 190 -20.25 -0.13 -1.22
CA ASP A 190 -20.74 -0.88 -0.05
C ASP A 190 -19.92 -0.55 1.20
N ALA A 191 -18.60 -0.42 1.03
CA ALA A 191 -17.70 0.03 2.09
C ALA A 191 -17.97 1.48 2.51
N GLU A 192 -18.27 2.37 1.56
CA GLU A 192 -18.67 3.75 1.85
C GLU A 192 -19.97 3.79 2.67
N ALA A 193 -20.98 3.02 2.26
CA ALA A 193 -22.24 2.92 2.97
C ALA A 193 -22.05 2.40 4.40
N ALA A 194 -21.22 1.36 4.58
CA ALA A 194 -20.88 0.81 5.89
C ALA A 194 -20.21 1.86 6.79
N LEU A 195 -19.28 2.65 6.25
CA LEU A 195 -18.60 3.72 6.96
C LEU A 195 -19.55 4.85 7.35
N ARG A 196 -20.42 5.30 6.44
CA ARG A 196 -21.42 6.34 6.72
C ARG A 196 -22.40 5.90 7.80
N ALA A 197 -22.84 4.65 7.77
CA ALA A 197 -23.67 4.08 8.83
C ALA A 197 -22.94 4.05 10.19
N TRP A 198 -21.64 3.74 10.19
CA TRP A 198 -20.81 3.77 11.41
C TRP A 198 -20.65 5.18 11.99
N LEU A 199 -20.51 6.20 11.13
CA LEU A 199 -20.44 7.61 11.52
C LEU A 199 -21.76 8.09 12.12
N ALA A 200 -22.88 7.80 11.45
CA ALA A 200 -24.21 8.14 11.92
C ALA A 200 -24.51 7.55 13.30
N ARG A 201 -24.15 6.27 13.54
CA ARG A 201 -24.29 5.62 14.85
C ARG A 201 -23.48 6.29 15.97
N ARG A 202 -22.49 7.13 15.65
CA ARG A 202 -21.71 7.92 16.61
C ARG A 202 -22.11 9.39 16.66
N ASN A 203 -23.23 9.75 16.04
CA ASN A 203 -23.67 11.15 15.93
C ASN A 203 -22.58 12.03 15.28
N LEU A 204 -21.81 11.47 14.35
CA LEU A 204 -20.85 12.21 13.54
C LEU A 204 -21.47 12.46 12.17
N ASP A 205 -21.68 13.73 11.86
CA ASP A 205 -22.11 14.17 10.53
C ASP A 205 -20.97 14.90 9.83
N PHE A 206 -20.54 14.33 8.70
CA PHE A 206 -19.45 14.82 7.84
C PHE A 206 -19.99 14.92 6.41
N PRO A 207 -20.78 15.96 6.08
CA PRO A 207 -21.39 16.10 4.76
C PRO A 207 -20.35 16.29 3.65
N GLU A 208 -19.15 16.78 3.99
CA GLU A 208 -18.04 16.94 3.06
C GLU A 208 -17.28 15.64 2.78
N LEU A 209 -17.57 14.56 3.52
CA LEU A 209 -16.85 13.29 3.40
C LEU A 209 -17.04 12.70 2.01
N ALA A 210 -15.94 12.46 1.31
CA ALA A 210 -15.90 11.64 0.11
C ALA A 210 -14.73 10.66 0.23
N ILE A 211 -15.03 9.36 0.20
CA ILE A 211 -14.03 8.29 0.24
C ILE A 211 -14.36 7.30 -0.86
N GLU A 212 -13.43 7.11 -1.79
CA GLU A 212 -13.65 6.18 -2.91
C GLU A 212 -13.00 4.82 -2.67
N ASN A 213 -11.78 4.77 -2.13
CA ASN A 213 -11.03 3.51 -2.05
C ASN A 213 -10.38 3.26 -0.68
N GLY A 214 -10.59 4.15 0.30
CA GLY A 214 -10.01 4.01 1.65
C GLY A 214 -8.50 4.24 1.77
N ALA A 215 -7.73 4.26 0.67
CA ALA A 215 -6.28 4.47 0.69
C ALA A 215 -5.85 5.96 0.58
N GLY A 216 -6.78 6.85 0.21
CA GLY A 216 -6.48 8.27 0.00
C GLY A 216 -5.75 8.57 -1.30
N LEU A 217 -5.75 7.62 -2.25
CA LEU A 217 -5.25 7.84 -3.61
C LEU A 217 -6.20 8.71 -4.44
N SER A 218 -7.49 8.76 -4.12
CA SER A 218 -8.42 9.54 -4.94
C SER A 218 -8.17 11.06 -4.84
N ARG A 219 -8.07 11.73 -5.99
CA ARG A 219 -8.10 13.22 -6.05
C ARG A 219 -9.48 13.81 -5.73
N ARG A 220 -10.53 12.98 -5.71
CA ARG A 220 -11.88 13.35 -5.26
C ARG A 220 -12.10 13.12 -3.77
N ALA A 221 -11.20 12.41 -3.07
CA ALA A 221 -11.32 12.21 -1.63
C ALA A 221 -11.34 13.55 -0.89
N ARG A 222 -12.27 13.69 0.07
CA ARG A 222 -12.48 14.91 0.86
C ARG A 222 -12.77 14.55 2.30
N LEU A 223 -12.14 15.28 3.20
CA LEU A 223 -12.39 15.29 4.64
C LEU A 223 -11.85 16.60 5.18
N SER A 224 -12.60 17.28 6.07
CA SER A 224 -12.09 18.51 6.68
C SER A 224 -11.11 18.22 7.83
N ALA A 225 -10.27 19.22 8.15
CA ALA A 225 -9.37 19.12 9.30
C ALA A 225 -10.16 18.98 10.62
N ALA A 226 -11.29 19.68 10.73
CA ALA A 226 -12.18 19.60 11.89
C ALA A 226 -12.81 18.20 12.06
N SER A 227 -13.35 17.62 10.97
CA SER A 227 -13.91 16.26 11.00
C SER A 227 -12.85 15.20 11.29
N THR A 228 -11.63 15.37 10.76
CA THR A 228 -10.48 14.52 11.11
C THR A 228 -10.16 14.63 12.60
N ALA A 229 -10.08 15.84 13.15
CA ALA A 229 -9.82 16.05 14.57
C ALA A 229 -10.94 15.46 15.47
N ARG A 230 -12.20 15.50 15.02
CA ARG A 230 -13.33 14.83 15.69
C ARG A 230 -13.19 13.30 15.67
N LEU A 231 -12.84 12.72 14.53
CA LEU A 231 -12.55 11.28 14.43
C LEU A 231 -11.43 10.86 15.37
N MET A 232 -10.38 11.67 15.46
CA MET A 232 -9.26 11.43 16.36
C MET A 232 -9.69 11.54 17.83
N GLN A 233 -10.56 12.48 18.19
CA GLN A 233 -11.12 12.53 19.55
C GLN A 233 -11.88 11.25 19.91
N VAL A 234 -12.68 10.73 18.97
CA VAL A 234 -13.41 9.46 19.15
C VAL A 234 -12.44 8.27 19.27
N ALA A 235 -11.38 8.24 18.47
CA ALA A 235 -10.36 7.20 18.58
C ALA A 235 -9.61 7.26 19.90
N TRP A 236 -9.34 8.47 20.41
CA TRP A 236 -8.66 8.70 21.67
C TRP A 236 -9.47 8.28 22.89
N SER A 237 -10.79 8.49 22.87
CA SER A 237 -11.68 8.11 23.98
C SER A 237 -12.11 6.64 23.95
N GLY A 238 -11.80 5.90 22.88
CA GLY A 238 -12.19 4.51 22.69
C GLY A 238 -11.27 3.51 23.38
N ALA A 239 -11.79 2.30 23.64
CA ALA A 239 -11.02 1.20 24.24
C ALA A 239 -9.81 0.75 23.39
N LEU A 240 -9.90 0.92 22.06
CA LEU A 240 -8.83 0.58 21.11
C LEU A 240 -7.82 1.72 20.90
N MET A 241 -7.84 2.74 21.76
CA MET A 241 -6.93 3.89 21.66
C MET A 241 -5.46 3.46 21.64
N PRO A 242 -4.95 2.60 22.55
CA PRO A 242 -3.53 2.24 22.59
C PRO A 242 -3.05 1.64 21.26
N GLU A 243 -3.85 0.74 20.67
CA GLU A 243 -3.58 0.06 19.41
C GLU A 243 -3.61 1.05 18.25
N PHE A 244 -4.62 1.92 18.21
CA PHE A 244 -4.72 2.94 17.16
C PHE A 244 -3.54 3.91 17.22
N VAL A 245 -3.20 4.44 18.39
CA VAL A 245 -2.07 5.37 18.55
C VAL A 245 -0.75 4.69 18.18
N ALA A 246 -0.52 3.46 18.67
CA ALA A 246 0.68 2.69 18.38
C ALA A 246 0.83 2.32 16.89
N SER A 247 -0.28 2.26 16.15
CA SER A 247 -0.28 2.02 14.70
C SER A 247 0.30 3.20 13.91
N LEU A 248 0.17 4.44 14.41
CA LEU A 248 0.61 5.64 13.69
C LEU A 248 2.14 5.80 13.73
N PRO A 249 2.81 6.20 12.63
CA PRO A 249 4.25 6.47 12.61
C PRO A 249 4.70 7.39 13.76
N LEU A 250 5.78 7.00 14.42
CA LEU A 250 6.39 7.76 15.52
C LEU A 250 7.58 8.56 15.00
N THR A 251 7.60 9.86 15.32
CA THR A 251 8.65 10.81 14.90
C THR A 251 10.05 10.30 15.20
N ALA A 252 10.91 10.33 14.19
CA ALA A 252 12.30 9.87 14.21
C ALA A 252 12.53 8.41 14.66
N VAL A 253 11.49 7.58 14.73
CA VAL A 253 11.59 6.19 15.18
C VAL A 253 11.20 5.21 14.08
N ASP A 254 9.99 5.32 13.53
CA ASP A 254 9.46 4.30 12.61
C ASP A 254 8.58 4.84 11.49
N GLY A 255 8.20 3.93 10.59
CA GLY A 255 7.31 4.22 9.47
C GLY A 255 7.78 5.37 8.57
N THR A 256 6.82 6.14 8.07
CA THR A 256 7.05 7.32 7.22
C THR A 256 7.69 8.51 7.94
N MET A 257 7.80 8.46 9.27
CA MET A 257 8.39 9.52 10.10
C MET A 257 9.80 9.18 10.63
N ARG A 258 10.32 7.99 10.36
CA ARG A 258 11.64 7.49 10.85
C ARG A 258 12.81 8.45 10.63
N LYS A 259 12.80 9.23 9.56
CA LYS A 259 13.88 10.16 9.20
C LYS A 259 13.53 11.64 9.43
N ARG A 260 12.37 11.95 10.02
CA ARG A 260 11.82 13.31 10.17
C ARG A 260 11.72 13.70 11.64
N LEU A 261 11.85 15.00 11.92
CA LEU A 261 11.64 15.60 13.25
C LEU A 261 12.51 14.96 14.36
N LYS A 262 13.83 14.91 14.14
CA LYS A 262 14.79 14.30 15.08
C LYS A 262 14.77 14.96 16.45
N ASP A 263 14.57 16.27 16.51
CA ASP A 263 14.51 17.03 17.77
C ASP A 263 13.21 16.80 18.56
N SER A 264 12.22 16.19 17.92
CA SER A 264 10.95 15.75 18.51
C SER A 264 10.80 14.23 18.49
N ALA A 265 11.92 13.49 18.53
CA ALA A 265 11.93 12.04 18.51
C ALA A 265 11.02 11.44 19.59
N GLY A 266 10.16 10.50 19.20
CA GLY A 266 9.27 9.81 20.12
C GLY A 266 8.11 10.66 20.69
N ARG A 267 7.93 11.90 20.23
CA ARG A 267 6.92 12.82 20.79
C ARG A 267 5.63 12.91 19.99
N ALA A 268 5.60 12.47 18.74
CA ALA A 268 4.41 12.56 17.91
C ALA A 268 4.11 11.26 17.15
N HIS A 269 2.87 10.82 17.24
CA HIS A 269 2.28 9.69 16.53
C HIS A 269 1.40 10.24 15.41
N VAL A 270 1.89 10.25 14.18
CA VAL A 270 1.22 10.94 13.07
C VAL A 270 1.14 10.10 11.81
N LYS A 271 -0.02 10.10 11.16
CA LYS A 271 -0.18 9.59 9.79
C LYS A 271 0.17 10.68 8.80
N THR A 272 1.03 10.35 7.84
CA THR A 272 1.38 11.23 6.72
C THR A 272 0.59 10.90 5.47
N GLY A 273 0.35 11.89 4.60
CA GLY A 273 -0.12 11.71 3.23
C GLY A 273 0.67 12.59 2.25
N THR A 274 0.87 12.08 1.05
CA THR A 274 1.58 12.78 -0.04
C THR A 274 0.99 12.34 -1.36
N LEU A 275 0.55 13.32 -2.15
CA LEU A 275 0.27 13.21 -3.58
C LEU A 275 0.88 14.43 -4.27
N ASP A 276 0.91 14.44 -5.60
CA ASP A 276 1.38 15.62 -6.33
C ASP A 276 0.53 16.85 -6.00
N GLY A 277 1.21 17.87 -5.48
CA GLY A 277 0.60 19.12 -5.04
C GLY A 277 -0.14 19.04 -3.70
N VAL A 278 -0.08 17.92 -2.96
CA VAL A 278 -0.81 17.75 -1.69
C VAL A 278 0.07 17.14 -0.61
N LYS A 279 0.08 17.76 0.57
CA LYS A 279 0.71 17.21 1.78
C LYS A 279 -0.29 17.22 2.93
N THR A 280 -0.39 16.09 3.64
CA THR A 280 -1.26 15.97 4.81
C THR A 280 -0.53 15.33 5.98
N VAL A 281 -0.88 15.74 7.19
CA VAL A 281 -0.48 15.07 8.42
C VAL A 281 -1.61 15.17 9.44
N ALA A 282 -1.89 14.07 10.14
CA ALA A 282 -2.87 14.03 11.21
C ALA A 282 -2.39 13.08 12.31
N GLY A 283 -2.50 13.47 13.58
CA GLY A 283 -1.92 12.67 14.66
C GLY A 283 -1.99 13.31 16.03
N TYR A 284 -1.35 12.63 16.98
CA TYR A 284 -1.22 13.08 18.36
C TYR A 284 0.19 13.56 18.63
N VAL A 285 0.32 14.70 19.28
CA VAL A 285 1.60 15.27 19.71
C VAL A 285 1.60 15.40 21.22
N LEU A 286 2.64 14.90 21.88
CA LEU A 286 2.89 15.11 23.30
C LEU A 286 3.70 16.40 23.48
N GLY A 287 3.04 17.43 24.01
CA GLY A 287 3.66 18.70 24.37
C GLY A 287 4.65 18.57 25.53
N ARG A 288 5.53 19.55 25.69
CA ARG A 288 6.49 19.62 26.81
C ARG A 288 5.80 19.79 28.16
N SER A 289 4.61 20.39 28.16
CA SER A 289 3.73 20.45 29.34
C SER A 289 3.17 19.09 29.77
N GLY A 290 3.37 18.02 28.99
CA GLY A 290 2.74 16.71 29.20
C GLY A 290 1.34 16.60 28.60
N ARG A 291 0.77 17.70 28.08
CA ARG A 291 -0.53 17.70 27.41
C ARG A 291 -0.44 17.01 26.05
N ARG A 292 -1.43 16.16 25.75
CA ARG A 292 -1.64 15.56 24.42
C ARG A 292 -2.43 16.54 23.56
N TRP A 293 -1.96 16.77 22.35
CA TRP A 293 -2.63 17.59 21.34
C TRP A 293 -3.01 16.74 20.14
N ILE A 294 -4.15 17.05 19.53
CA ILE A 294 -4.52 16.55 18.21
C ILE A 294 -4.06 17.59 17.19
N VAL A 295 -3.28 17.16 16.20
CA VAL A 295 -2.79 18.01 15.12
C VAL A 295 -3.35 17.47 13.81
N VAL A 296 -3.94 18.35 13.02
CA VAL A 296 -4.37 18.05 11.65
C VAL A 296 -3.93 19.20 10.75
N PHE A 297 -3.24 18.88 9.67
CA PHE A 297 -2.75 19.84 8.70
C PHE A 297 -2.88 19.28 7.30
N PHE A 298 -3.68 19.95 6.47
CA PHE A 298 -3.88 19.64 5.06
C PHE A 298 -3.48 20.86 4.23
N ILE A 299 -2.57 20.67 3.27
CA ILE A 299 -2.17 21.74 2.36
C ILE A 299 -2.16 21.23 0.92
N ARG A 300 -2.64 22.08 0.01
CA ARG A 300 -2.41 21.97 -1.42
C ARG A 300 -1.39 23.03 -1.82
N HIS A 301 -0.24 22.61 -2.32
CA HIS A 301 0.85 23.51 -2.65
C HIS A 301 1.75 22.89 -3.73
N ALA A 302 2.16 23.68 -4.72
CA ALA A 302 3.03 23.19 -5.80
C ALA A 302 4.44 22.85 -5.30
N ASP A 303 4.97 23.64 -4.36
CA ASP A 303 6.24 23.36 -3.69
C ASP A 303 6.01 22.34 -2.55
N GLY A 304 6.27 21.07 -2.85
CA GLY A 304 6.18 19.97 -1.91
C GLY A 304 7.17 20.04 -0.73
N PRO A 305 8.45 20.41 -0.95
CA PRO A 305 9.40 20.69 0.13
C PRO A 305 8.92 21.77 1.11
N ALA A 306 8.47 22.93 0.63
CA ALA A 306 7.98 24.00 1.50
C ALA A 306 6.74 23.57 2.29
N ALA A 307 5.80 22.86 1.66
CA ALA A 307 4.65 22.28 2.33
C ALA A 307 5.04 21.30 3.44
N ARG A 308 6.07 20.47 3.23
CA ARG A 308 6.62 19.58 4.25
C ARG A 308 7.24 20.37 5.41
N ALA A 309 8.03 21.41 5.11
CA ALA A 309 8.64 22.25 6.13
C ALA A 309 7.58 22.91 7.03
N ALA A 310 6.49 23.40 6.45
CA ALA A 310 5.36 23.96 7.20
C ALA A 310 4.69 22.92 8.12
N GLN A 311 4.51 21.68 7.65
CA GLN A 311 4.00 20.57 8.48
C GLN A 311 4.90 20.29 9.68
N ASP A 312 6.19 20.18 9.42
CA ASP A 312 7.19 19.86 10.44
C ASP A 312 7.26 20.99 11.48
N ALA A 313 7.28 22.25 11.03
CA ALA A 313 7.26 23.43 11.91
C ALA A 313 6.01 23.49 12.81
N LEU A 314 4.83 23.11 12.30
CA LEU A 314 3.62 23.04 13.13
C LEU A 314 3.75 21.97 14.22
N ILE A 315 4.22 20.76 13.88
CA ILE A 315 4.37 19.68 14.87
C ILE A 315 5.36 20.10 15.96
N GLU A 316 6.50 20.69 15.59
CA GLU A 316 7.48 21.21 16.54
C GLU A 316 6.92 22.34 17.40
N TRP A 317 6.13 23.25 16.82
CA TRP A 317 5.47 24.32 17.57
C TRP A 317 4.50 23.76 18.61
N VAL A 318 3.67 22.77 18.25
CA VAL A 318 2.75 22.10 19.19
C VAL A 318 3.52 21.34 20.26
N GLN A 319 4.62 20.68 19.91
CA GLN A 319 5.46 19.98 20.88
C GLN A 319 6.06 20.94 21.92
N ARG A 320 6.32 22.20 21.56
CA ARG A 320 6.83 23.21 22.51
C ARG A 320 5.78 23.71 23.51
N GLN A 321 4.48 23.58 23.21
CA GLN A 321 3.40 23.90 24.15
C GLN A 321 3.32 22.87 25.28
#